data_AF-A0A8T0NQS0-F1
#
_entry.id   AF-A0A8T0NQS0-F1
#
_cell.length_a   1.000
_cell.length_b   1.000
_cell.length_c   1.000
_cell.angle_alpha   90.00
_cell.angle_beta   90.00
_cell.angle_gamma   90.00
#
_symmetry.space_group_name_H-M   'P 1'
#
loop_
_entity.id
_entity.type
_entity.pdbx_description
1 polymer ?
#
loop_
_entity_poly.entity_id
_entity_poly.type
_entity_poly.pdbx_seq_one_letter_code
_entity_poly.pdbx_strand_id
1 'polypeptide(L)'
;MEGQDLQEENDEIQMLNDLGLGEDISSDEFIKYFEQLPTKPAVDIYTKLDNEQLTALYERHARYRIRYLKLSQTDSMDKLNAELKQHNAMDLLEEDLSREFIAKMRYFKHFEEDGTLYWFFHPDLCRLEALDDYHRLVLRNHWMEGCVLIEETSLKFGKISTRGAYQAIKIATGFSKITGKLAYTGYYECVDNLSFDASWLNDLDGVYFEIWLRVTMQMSFRDALEEIYKLEMFPSRQQRMKYALDYDCSDMEMEFLTCTASVTSEVTEDKARELIAEAVKKVIDRPKLYEHYIRKKIAIAQAIGLIPTALS
;
A
#
# COMPACT_ATOMS: atom_id res chain seq x y z
N MET A 1 29.44 -12.04 -25.97
CA MET A 1 28.10 -11.65 -25.49
C MET A 1 27.85 -12.24 -24.10
N GLU A 2 28.04 -13.55 -23.87
CA GLU A 2 27.82 -14.18 -22.54
C GLU A 2 28.62 -13.57 -21.35
N GLY A 3 29.83 -13.07 -21.58
CA GLY A 3 30.67 -12.53 -20.48
C GLY A 3 30.30 -11.12 -19.99
N GLN A 4 29.53 -10.34 -20.77
CA GLN A 4 29.06 -9.01 -20.36
C GLN A 4 27.76 -9.13 -19.57
N ASP A 5 26.84 -10.01 -20.00
CA ASP A 5 25.57 -10.26 -19.32
C ASP A 5 25.78 -10.85 -17.91
N LEU A 6 26.76 -11.76 -17.75
CA LEU A 6 27.13 -12.34 -16.45
C LEU A 6 27.78 -11.33 -15.49
N GLN A 7 28.49 -10.33 -16.03
CA GLN A 7 29.10 -9.27 -15.22
C GLN A 7 28.02 -8.29 -14.75
N GLU A 8 27.10 -7.89 -15.64
CA GLU A 8 25.92 -7.10 -15.27
C GLU A 8 25.03 -7.82 -14.25
N GLU A 9 24.88 -9.15 -14.35
CA GLU A 9 24.18 -9.96 -13.35
C GLU A 9 24.81 -9.89 -11.96
N ASN A 10 26.12 -10.06 -11.86
CA ASN A 10 26.81 -10.01 -10.56
C ASN A 10 26.83 -8.59 -9.97
N ASP A 11 27.00 -7.57 -10.80
CA ASP A 11 27.00 -6.17 -10.37
C ASP A 11 25.62 -5.76 -9.83
N GLU A 12 24.53 -6.26 -10.44
CA GLU A 12 23.16 -6.03 -9.97
C GLU A 12 22.85 -6.78 -8.67
N ILE A 13 23.27 -8.04 -8.52
CA ILE A 13 23.11 -8.79 -7.26
C ILE A 13 23.87 -8.09 -6.12
N GLN A 14 25.09 -7.61 -6.38
CA GLN A 14 25.87 -6.87 -5.40
C GLN A 14 25.20 -5.56 -5.00
N MET A 15 24.67 -4.81 -5.96
CA MET A 15 23.89 -3.60 -5.68
C MET A 15 22.68 -3.89 -4.79
N LEU A 16 21.94 -4.98 -5.05
CA LEU A 16 20.79 -5.37 -4.23
C LEU A 16 21.20 -5.78 -2.81
N ASN A 17 22.36 -6.43 -2.66
CA ASN A 17 22.95 -6.76 -1.37
C ASN A 17 23.34 -5.50 -0.58
N ASP A 18 24.01 -4.54 -1.23
CA ASP A 18 24.44 -3.28 -0.62
C ASP A 18 23.24 -2.41 -0.18
N LEU A 19 22.13 -2.48 -0.92
CA LEU A 19 20.87 -1.81 -0.59
C LEU A 19 20.09 -2.50 0.55
N GLY A 20 20.51 -3.70 0.96
CA GLY A 20 19.83 -4.51 1.97
C GLY A 20 18.45 -4.99 1.52
N LEU A 21 18.25 -5.24 0.23
CA LEU A 21 16.98 -5.66 -0.36
C LEU A 21 16.72 -7.16 -0.21
N GLY A 22 16.76 -7.59 1.06
CA GLY A 22 16.45 -8.92 1.55
C GLY A 22 17.54 -9.93 1.18
N GLU A 23 17.32 -11.21 1.42
CA GLU A 23 18.30 -12.27 1.15
C GLU A 23 18.35 -12.64 -0.33
N ASP A 24 19.55 -12.94 -0.83
CA ASP A 24 19.73 -13.57 -2.13
C ASP A 24 19.47 -15.07 -1.98
N ILE A 25 18.40 -15.56 -2.58
CA ILE A 25 17.96 -16.96 -2.48
C ILE A 25 18.23 -17.61 -3.82
N SER A 26 18.98 -18.71 -3.83
CA SER A 26 19.20 -19.46 -5.07
C SER A 26 17.92 -20.16 -5.54
N SER A 27 17.81 -20.46 -6.84
CA SER A 27 16.67 -21.22 -7.38
C SER A 27 16.51 -22.59 -6.70
N ASP A 28 17.61 -23.24 -6.32
CA ASP A 28 17.58 -24.53 -5.61
C ASP A 28 17.02 -24.40 -4.18
N GLU A 29 17.37 -23.33 -3.47
CA GLU A 29 16.79 -23.03 -2.15
C GLU A 29 15.33 -22.64 -2.27
N PHE A 30 14.96 -21.85 -3.27
CA PHE A 30 13.58 -21.52 -3.58
C PHE A 30 12.73 -22.78 -3.77
N ILE A 31 13.19 -23.75 -4.57
CA ILE A 31 12.47 -25.02 -4.79
C ILE A 31 12.26 -25.74 -3.46
N LYS A 32 13.30 -25.83 -2.61
CA LYS A 32 13.19 -26.46 -1.28
C LYS A 32 12.16 -25.76 -0.39
N TYR A 33 12.07 -24.43 -0.43
CA TYR A 33 11.03 -23.70 0.31
C TYR A 33 9.65 -23.92 -0.29
N PHE A 34 9.53 -23.93 -1.61
CA PHE A 34 8.27 -24.12 -2.31
C PHE A 34 7.66 -25.50 -2.05
N GLU A 35 8.49 -26.56 -2.05
CA GLU A 35 8.08 -27.93 -1.77
C GLU A 35 7.57 -28.15 -0.33
N GLN A 36 7.94 -27.29 0.62
CA GLN A 36 7.42 -27.32 1.99
C GLN A 36 5.99 -26.80 2.09
N LEU A 37 5.50 -26.06 1.08
CA LEU A 37 4.19 -25.44 1.12
C LEU A 37 3.07 -26.40 0.70
N PRO A 38 1.87 -26.31 1.30
CA PRO A 38 0.75 -27.14 0.91
C PRO A 38 0.38 -26.98 -0.56
N THR A 39 0.27 -28.10 -1.27
CA THR A 39 -0.22 -28.16 -2.66
C THR A 39 -1.75 -28.17 -2.66
N LYS A 40 -2.39 -27.05 -2.32
CA LYS A 40 -3.85 -26.92 -2.56
C LYS A 40 -4.11 -26.72 -4.06
N PRO A 41 -5.26 -27.18 -4.58
CA PRO A 41 -5.62 -26.94 -5.98
C PRO A 41 -5.67 -25.44 -6.28
N ALA A 42 -5.51 -25.11 -7.56
CA ALA A 42 -5.65 -23.76 -8.06
C ALA A 42 -6.93 -23.12 -7.48
N VAL A 43 -6.77 -21.96 -6.83
CA VAL A 43 -7.90 -21.17 -6.32
C VAL A 43 -8.90 -20.95 -7.45
N ASP A 44 -10.15 -21.36 -7.21
CA ASP A 44 -11.27 -21.11 -8.12
C ASP A 44 -11.63 -19.62 -8.07
N ILE A 45 -11.42 -18.94 -9.19
CA ILE A 45 -11.67 -17.51 -9.36
C ILE A 45 -13.01 -17.23 -10.06
N TYR A 46 -13.75 -18.28 -10.43
CA TYR A 46 -15.01 -18.16 -11.16
C TYR A 46 -16.21 -18.25 -10.22
N THR A 47 -16.12 -19.08 -9.18
CA THR A 47 -17.21 -19.25 -8.23
C THR A 47 -17.29 -18.07 -7.28
N LYS A 48 -18.47 -17.44 -7.25
CA LYS A 48 -18.75 -16.27 -6.43
C LYS A 48 -19.68 -16.61 -5.28
N LEU A 49 -19.51 -15.90 -4.16
CA LEU A 49 -20.44 -15.94 -3.05
C LEU A 49 -21.83 -15.44 -3.49
N ASP A 50 -22.87 -16.07 -2.97
CA ASP A 50 -24.23 -15.54 -3.08
C ASP A 50 -24.45 -14.34 -2.12
N ASN A 51 -25.62 -13.71 -2.21
CA ASN A 51 -25.92 -12.52 -1.43
C ASN A 51 -25.98 -12.77 0.08
N GLU A 52 -26.42 -13.95 0.53
CA GLU A 52 -26.52 -14.28 1.95
C GLU A 52 -25.13 -14.56 2.52
N GLN A 53 -24.32 -15.32 1.79
CA GLN A 53 -22.91 -15.55 2.10
C GLN A 53 -22.11 -14.24 2.13
N LEU A 54 -22.34 -13.34 1.18
CA LEU A 54 -21.68 -12.04 1.13
C LEU A 54 -22.12 -11.13 2.29
N THR A 55 -23.39 -11.19 2.69
CA THR A 55 -23.89 -10.47 3.87
C THR A 55 -23.21 -10.96 5.14
N ALA A 56 -23.13 -12.28 5.34
CA ALA A 56 -22.43 -12.87 6.47
C ALA A 56 -20.93 -12.52 6.47
N LEU A 57 -20.30 -12.45 5.29
CA LEU A 57 -18.92 -12.01 5.12
C LEU A 57 -18.74 -10.55 5.59
N TYR A 58 -19.61 -9.64 5.16
CA TYR A 58 -19.52 -8.23 5.54
C TYR A 58 -19.80 -7.99 7.02
N GLU A 59 -20.72 -8.75 7.63
CA GLU A 59 -20.91 -8.75 9.08
C GLU A 59 -19.64 -9.16 9.82
N ARG A 60 -18.95 -10.20 9.34
CA ARG A 60 -17.68 -10.65 9.93
C ARG A 60 -16.58 -9.60 9.76
N HIS A 61 -16.45 -9.00 8.58
CA HIS A 61 -15.47 -7.94 8.31
C HIS A 61 -15.72 -6.67 9.12
N ALA A 62 -16.99 -6.31 9.36
CA ALA A 62 -17.34 -5.21 10.24
C ALA A 62 -16.77 -5.39 11.66
N ARG A 63 -16.84 -6.62 12.19
CA ARG A 63 -16.27 -6.95 13.51
C ARG A 63 -14.75 -6.81 13.51
N TYR A 64 -14.06 -7.19 12.43
CA TYR A 64 -12.62 -6.96 12.30
C TYR A 64 -12.24 -5.47 12.33
N ARG A 65 -13.01 -4.61 11.65
CA ARG A 65 -12.80 -3.15 11.67
C ARG A 65 -12.97 -2.59 13.08
N ILE A 66 -14.05 -2.96 13.76
CA ILE A 66 -14.34 -2.54 15.14
C ILE A 66 -13.21 -2.98 16.08
N ARG A 67 -12.77 -4.24 15.99
CA ARG A 67 -11.67 -4.77 16.79
C ARG A 67 -10.40 -3.96 16.61
N TYR A 68 -10.03 -3.69 15.36
CA TYR A 68 -8.85 -2.90 15.04
C TYR A 68 -8.94 -1.46 15.59
N LEU A 69 -10.09 -0.80 15.42
CA LEU A 69 -10.31 0.57 15.89
C LEU A 69 -10.29 0.68 17.42
N LYS A 70 -10.73 -0.36 18.14
CA LYS A 70 -10.60 -0.43 19.61
C LYS A 70 -9.15 -0.61 20.08
N LEU A 71 -8.25 -1.08 19.21
CA LEU A 71 -6.83 -1.29 19.50
C LEU A 71 -5.92 -0.16 18.98
N SER A 72 -6.43 0.75 18.14
CA SER A 72 -5.65 1.78 17.47
C SER A 72 -5.54 3.09 18.28
N GLN A 73 -4.78 4.07 17.77
CA GLN A 73 -4.52 5.37 18.45
C GLN A 73 -5.83 6.10 18.81
N THR A 74 -5.73 7.01 19.79
CA THR A 74 -6.86 7.74 20.41
C THR A 74 -7.85 8.32 19.41
N ASP A 75 -7.40 8.92 18.31
CA ASP A 75 -8.29 9.63 17.38
C ASP A 75 -9.25 8.69 16.62
N SER A 76 -8.78 7.54 16.16
CA SER A 76 -9.62 6.55 15.45
C SER A 76 -10.59 5.85 16.41
N MET A 77 -10.13 5.58 17.63
CA MET A 77 -10.96 5.03 18.70
C MET A 77 -12.05 6.02 19.10
N ASP A 78 -11.74 7.32 19.18
CA ASP A 78 -12.69 8.37 19.53
C ASP A 78 -13.78 8.55 18.47
N LYS A 79 -13.43 8.48 17.17
CA LYS A 79 -14.42 8.46 16.08
C LYS A 79 -15.41 7.30 16.24
N LEU A 80 -14.90 6.09 16.45
CA LEU A 80 -15.75 4.91 16.66
C LEU A 80 -16.62 5.08 17.92
N ASN A 81 -16.05 5.53 19.03
CA ASN A 81 -16.76 5.72 20.29
C ASN A 81 -17.89 6.76 20.15
N ALA A 82 -17.64 7.86 19.44
CA ALA A 82 -18.66 8.87 19.18
C ALA A 82 -19.84 8.28 18.39
N GLU A 83 -19.56 7.46 17.38
CA GLU A 83 -20.56 6.80 16.55
C GLU A 83 -21.36 5.74 17.33
N LEU A 84 -20.70 4.91 18.15
CA LEU A 84 -21.36 3.94 19.03
C LEU A 84 -22.22 4.62 20.12
N LYS A 85 -21.75 5.74 20.67
CA LYS A 85 -22.47 6.51 21.69
C LYS A 85 -23.77 7.11 21.15
N GLN A 86 -23.80 7.58 19.91
CA GLN A 86 -25.03 8.07 19.26
C GLN A 86 -26.13 7.00 19.15
N HIS A 87 -25.76 5.72 19.29
CA HIS A 87 -26.67 4.59 19.17
C HIS A 87 -26.78 3.75 20.44
N ASN A 88 -26.31 4.24 21.58
CA ASN A 88 -26.31 3.53 22.87
C ASN A 88 -25.63 2.14 22.79
N ALA A 89 -24.60 2.02 21.95
CA ALA A 89 -23.88 0.77 21.70
C ALA A 89 -22.44 0.78 22.23
N MET A 90 -22.07 1.81 23.00
CA MET A 90 -20.68 2.02 23.47
C MET A 90 -20.20 0.92 24.43
N ASP A 91 -21.09 0.40 25.28
CA ASP A 91 -20.76 -0.63 26.28
C ASP A 91 -20.83 -2.06 25.73
N LEU A 92 -21.22 -2.23 24.46
CA LEU A 92 -21.37 -3.55 23.85
C LEU A 92 -20.02 -4.10 23.37
N LEU A 93 -19.81 -5.39 23.58
CA LEU A 93 -18.74 -6.10 22.90
C LEU A 93 -19.05 -6.15 21.40
N GLU A 94 -18.02 -6.23 20.59
CA GLU A 94 -18.18 -6.30 19.14
C GLU A 94 -19.00 -7.53 18.70
N GLU A 95 -19.03 -8.58 19.52
CA GLU A 95 -19.81 -9.81 19.35
C GLU A 95 -21.30 -9.58 19.61
N ASP A 96 -21.64 -8.68 20.53
CA ASP A 96 -23.01 -8.36 20.95
C ASP A 96 -23.73 -7.39 20.00
N LEU A 97 -23.00 -6.78 19.06
CA LEU A 97 -23.60 -5.92 18.04
C LEU A 97 -24.50 -6.73 17.10
N SER A 98 -25.76 -6.32 17.01
CA SER A 98 -26.76 -6.99 16.18
C SER A 98 -26.46 -6.83 14.69
N ARG A 99 -26.94 -7.79 13.89
CA ARG A 99 -26.80 -7.75 12.42
C ARG A 99 -27.46 -6.51 11.81
N GLU A 100 -28.64 -6.16 12.31
CA GLU A 100 -29.40 -4.98 11.87
C GLU A 100 -28.65 -3.69 12.18
N PHE A 101 -28.00 -3.62 13.35
CA PHE A 101 -27.17 -2.48 13.70
C PHE A 101 -25.95 -2.38 12.79
N ILE A 102 -25.19 -3.47 12.62
CA ILE A 102 -24.01 -3.49 11.73
C ILE A 102 -24.40 -3.08 10.30
N ALA A 103 -25.52 -3.58 9.78
CA ALA A 103 -26.01 -3.21 8.45
C ALA A 103 -26.43 -1.72 8.38
N LYS A 104 -27.09 -1.20 9.42
CA LYS A 104 -27.43 0.24 9.54
C LYS A 104 -26.19 1.12 9.50
N MET A 105 -25.11 0.69 10.15
CA MET A 105 -23.80 1.37 10.12
C MET A 105 -22.99 1.06 8.86
N ARG A 106 -23.63 0.47 7.83
CA ARG A 106 -23.00 0.11 6.55
C ARG A 106 -21.72 -0.72 6.74
N TYR A 107 -21.75 -1.66 7.68
CA TYR A 107 -20.64 -2.56 8.01
C TYR A 107 -19.34 -1.84 8.43
N PHE A 108 -19.45 -0.57 8.86
CA PHE A 108 -18.33 0.30 9.22
C PHE A 108 -17.30 0.46 8.10
N LYS A 109 -17.73 0.30 6.84
CA LYS A 109 -16.84 0.33 5.67
C LYS A 109 -16.26 1.72 5.42
N HIS A 110 -16.94 2.79 5.87
CA HIS A 110 -16.47 4.17 5.71
C HIS A 110 -15.09 4.41 6.33
N PHE A 111 -14.71 3.68 7.40
CA PHE A 111 -13.35 3.77 7.96
C PHE A 111 -12.26 3.23 7.05
N GLU A 112 -12.60 2.31 6.13
CA GLU A 112 -11.69 1.93 5.05
C GLU A 112 -11.64 3.03 3.98
N GLU A 113 -12.75 3.69 3.69
CA GLU A 113 -12.91 4.65 2.59
C GLU A 113 -12.32 6.04 2.91
N ASP A 114 -12.38 6.47 4.17
CA ASP A 114 -11.93 7.78 4.64
C ASP A 114 -10.45 7.84 5.07
N GLY A 115 -9.72 6.73 4.89
CA GLY A 115 -8.31 6.61 5.24
C GLY A 115 -8.03 6.35 6.73
N THR A 116 -9.05 6.25 7.59
CA THR A 116 -8.88 5.93 9.02
C THR A 116 -8.20 4.57 9.21
N LEU A 117 -8.51 3.60 8.33
CA LEU A 117 -7.80 2.32 8.23
C LEU A 117 -6.85 2.35 7.03
N TYR A 118 -5.57 2.08 7.30
CA TYR A 118 -4.56 1.85 6.26
C TYR A 118 -4.64 0.43 5.67
N TRP A 119 -5.79 -0.23 5.75
CA TRP A 119 -6.06 -1.56 5.22
C TRP A 119 -7.55 -1.70 4.92
N PHE A 120 -7.90 -2.61 4.02
CA PHE A 120 -9.26 -2.87 3.60
C PHE A 120 -9.45 -4.31 3.13
N PHE A 121 -10.70 -4.76 3.05
CA PHE A 121 -11.03 -6.00 2.36
C PHE A 121 -11.34 -5.73 0.89
N HIS A 122 -10.56 -6.29 -0.03
CA HIS A 122 -10.69 -5.98 -1.46
C HIS A 122 -12.05 -6.41 -2.00
N PRO A 123 -12.87 -5.51 -2.58
CA PRO A 123 -14.24 -5.81 -2.99
C PRO A 123 -14.35 -6.99 -3.96
N ASP A 124 -13.44 -7.11 -4.92
CA ASP A 124 -13.47 -8.22 -5.87
C ASP A 124 -13.02 -9.55 -5.26
N LEU A 125 -12.05 -9.53 -4.33
CA LEU A 125 -11.63 -10.74 -3.62
C LEU A 125 -12.72 -11.22 -2.65
N CYS A 126 -13.49 -10.29 -2.09
CA CYS A 126 -14.65 -10.61 -1.26
C CYS A 126 -15.73 -11.38 -2.02
N ARG A 127 -15.82 -11.21 -3.34
CA ARG A 127 -16.79 -11.94 -4.16
C ARG A 127 -16.38 -13.40 -4.39
N LEU A 128 -15.10 -13.75 -4.25
CA LEU A 128 -14.59 -15.08 -4.57
C LEU A 128 -14.79 -16.03 -3.39
N GLU A 129 -15.47 -17.15 -3.62
CA GLU A 129 -15.76 -18.13 -2.55
C GLU A 129 -14.49 -18.82 -2.04
N ALA A 130 -13.59 -19.18 -2.95
CA ALA A 130 -12.39 -19.96 -2.64
C ALA A 130 -11.34 -19.21 -1.78
N LEU A 131 -11.50 -17.90 -1.60
CA LEU A 131 -10.60 -17.09 -0.77
C LEU A 131 -11.02 -17.16 0.70
N ASP A 132 -10.05 -17.12 1.60
CA ASP A 132 -10.32 -16.80 3.01
C ASP A 132 -10.12 -15.30 3.26
N ASP A 133 -10.43 -14.86 4.48
CA ASP A 133 -10.35 -13.43 4.80
C ASP A 133 -8.92 -12.89 4.83
N TYR A 134 -7.90 -13.73 5.02
CA TYR A 134 -6.49 -13.29 4.92
C TYR A 134 -6.10 -12.96 3.49
N HIS A 135 -6.63 -13.71 2.53
CA HIS A 135 -6.48 -13.38 1.11
C HIS A 135 -7.25 -12.12 0.73
N ARG A 136 -8.42 -11.89 1.33
CA ARG A 136 -9.22 -10.68 1.06
C ARG A 136 -8.64 -9.41 1.67
N LEU A 137 -7.84 -9.54 2.75
CA LEU A 137 -7.21 -8.42 3.44
C LEU A 137 -6.07 -7.82 2.60
N VAL A 138 -6.16 -6.52 2.32
CA VAL A 138 -5.16 -5.77 1.57
C VAL A 138 -4.77 -4.52 2.37
N LEU A 139 -3.50 -4.14 2.34
CA LEU A 139 -3.07 -2.89 2.98
C LEU A 139 -3.24 -1.73 2.00
N ARG A 140 -3.78 -0.60 2.47
CA ARG A 140 -3.62 0.67 1.77
C ARG A 140 -2.18 1.11 1.98
N ASN A 141 -1.43 1.10 0.90
CA ASN A 141 -0.05 1.56 0.94
C ASN A 141 -0.05 3.06 0.61
N HIS A 142 -0.21 3.91 1.63
CA HIS A 142 0.15 5.32 1.49
C HIS A 142 1.66 5.53 1.71
N TRP A 143 2.36 4.50 2.18
CA TRP A 143 3.75 4.56 2.64
C TRP A 143 4.60 3.45 2.06
N MET A 144 4.30 2.90 0.87
CA MET A 144 5.22 1.98 0.18
C MET A 144 5.68 2.53 -1.17
N GLU A 145 6.10 3.78 -1.18
CA GLU A 145 6.89 4.28 -2.30
C GLU A 145 8.37 3.91 -2.05
N GLY A 146 9.07 3.45 -3.08
CA GLY A 146 10.47 3.02 -2.94
C GLY A 146 10.88 1.90 -3.90
N CYS A 147 9.92 1.18 -4.47
CA CYS A 147 10.22 0.19 -5.51
C CYS A 147 10.23 0.77 -6.93
N VAL A 148 9.98 2.08 -7.09
CA VAL A 148 9.67 2.65 -8.40
C VAL A 148 10.64 3.75 -8.82
N LEU A 149 11.87 3.33 -9.06
CA LEU A 149 12.75 4.05 -9.99
C LEU A 149 13.31 3.10 -11.05
N ILE A 150 12.67 1.95 -11.23
CA ILE A 150 13.14 0.89 -12.11
C ILE A 150 12.03 0.66 -13.13
N GLU A 151 12.31 0.98 -14.40
CA GLU A 151 11.38 0.73 -15.50
C GLU A 151 10.90 -0.72 -15.43
N GLU A 152 9.57 -0.91 -15.47
CA GLU A 152 8.87 -2.20 -15.40
C GLU A 152 9.39 -3.21 -16.45
N THR A 153 9.93 -2.70 -17.55
CA THR A 153 10.51 -3.47 -18.66
C THR A 153 12.02 -3.72 -18.56
N SER A 154 12.70 -3.24 -17.51
CA SER A 154 14.14 -3.42 -17.37
C SER A 154 14.50 -4.79 -16.80
N LEU A 155 15.64 -5.34 -17.25
CA LEU A 155 16.23 -6.57 -16.71
C LEU A 155 16.39 -6.50 -15.17
N LYS A 156 16.68 -5.29 -14.66
CA LYS A 156 16.79 -4.96 -13.23
C LYS A 156 15.50 -5.23 -12.46
N PHE A 157 14.35 -4.84 -13.02
CA PHE A 157 13.05 -5.10 -12.39
C PHE A 157 12.76 -6.60 -12.32
N GLY A 158 13.05 -7.35 -13.39
CA GLY A 158 12.86 -8.81 -13.41
C GLY A 158 13.63 -9.52 -12.29
N LYS A 159 14.87 -9.10 -12.01
CA LYS A 159 15.70 -9.70 -10.95
C LYS A 159 15.23 -9.32 -9.54
N ILE A 160 14.85 -8.06 -9.32
CA ILE A 160 14.24 -7.62 -8.07
C ILE A 160 12.92 -8.35 -7.83
N SER A 161 12.13 -8.52 -8.90
CA SER A 161 10.86 -9.23 -8.85
C SER A 161 11.05 -10.68 -8.43
N THR A 162 12.01 -11.37 -9.07
CA THR A 162 12.37 -12.76 -8.74
C THR A 162 12.85 -12.90 -7.29
N ARG A 163 13.74 -12.01 -6.83
CA ARG A 163 14.26 -12.02 -5.45
C ARG A 163 13.14 -11.80 -4.42
N GLY A 164 12.24 -10.87 -4.69
CA GLY A 164 11.06 -10.61 -3.86
C GLY A 164 10.12 -11.82 -3.79
N ALA A 165 9.84 -12.45 -4.93
CA ALA A 165 9.02 -13.66 -5.01
C ALA A 165 9.65 -14.83 -4.24
N TYR A 166 10.98 -14.98 -4.29
CA TYR A 166 11.67 -16.07 -3.58
C TYR A 166 11.61 -15.87 -2.07
N GLN A 167 11.82 -14.63 -1.60
CA GLN A 167 11.64 -14.30 -0.18
C GLN A 167 10.20 -14.49 0.27
N ALA A 168 9.22 -14.21 -0.60
CA ALA A 168 7.81 -14.45 -0.31
C ALA A 168 7.54 -15.92 0.00
N ILE A 169 8.08 -16.82 -0.82
CA ILE A 169 7.97 -18.27 -0.63
C ILE A 169 8.71 -18.71 0.64
N LYS A 170 9.92 -18.20 0.90
CA LYS A 170 10.65 -18.50 2.14
C LYS A 170 9.83 -18.11 3.38
N ILE A 171 9.30 -16.89 3.43
CA ILE A 171 8.47 -16.41 4.55
C ILE A 171 7.22 -17.28 4.71
N ALA A 172 6.57 -17.68 3.61
CA ALA A 172 5.38 -18.50 3.64
C ALA A 172 5.59 -19.86 4.31
N THR A 173 6.82 -20.41 4.29
CA THR A 173 7.12 -21.69 4.98
C THR A 173 6.91 -21.63 6.49
N GLY A 174 6.94 -20.43 7.09
CA GLY A 174 6.58 -20.20 8.49
C GLY A 174 5.09 -20.34 8.79
N PHE A 175 4.22 -20.50 7.79
CA PHE A 175 2.77 -20.51 7.94
C PHE A 175 2.15 -21.78 7.34
N SER A 176 1.68 -22.69 8.21
CA SER A 176 1.15 -24.01 7.82
C SER A 176 -0.09 -24.01 6.91
N LYS A 177 -0.74 -22.86 6.70
CA LYS A 177 -1.95 -22.72 5.87
C LYS A 177 -1.73 -21.97 4.55
N ILE A 178 -0.58 -21.32 4.37
CA ILE A 178 -0.28 -20.52 3.16
C ILE A 178 0.31 -21.45 2.09
N THR A 179 -0.26 -21.43 0.88
CA THR A 179 0.25 -22.23 -0.24
C THR A 179 1.26 -21.42 -1.05
N GLY A 180 2.10 -22.10 -1.85
CA GLY A 180 3.02 -21.40 -2.75
C GLY A 180 2.30 -20.46 -3.71
N LYS A 181 1.14 -20.88 -4.25
CA LYS A 181 0.32 -20.02 -5.11
C LYS A 181 -0.17 -18.75 -4.40
N LEU A 182 -0.60 -18.87 -3.15
CA LEU A 182 -1.11 -17.74 -2.37
C LEU A 182 0.02 -16.75 -2.00
N ALA A 183 1.19 -17.27 -1.65
CA ALA A 183 2.37 -16.46 -1.40
C ALA A 183 2.84 -15.72 -2.68
N TYR A 184 2.77 -16.39 -3.84
CA TYR A 184 3.05 -15.78 -5.14
C TYR A 184 2.02 -14.69 -5.48
N THR A 185 0.73 -14.98 -5.35
CA THR A 185 -0.34 -14.00 -5.59
C THR A 185 -0.21 -12.78 -4.67
N GLY A 186 0.02 -12.98 -3.37
CA GLY A 186 0.24 -11.87 -2.44
C GLY A 186 1.46 -11.02 -2.80
N TYR A 187 2.51 -11.62 -3.37
CA TYR A 187 3.68 -10.92 -3.89
C TYR A 187 3.34 -10.04 -5.10
N TYR A 188 2.68 -10.60 -6.11
CA TYR A 188 2.30 -9.82 -7.29
C TYR A 188 1.23 -8.77 -6.97
N GLU A 189 0.31 -9.02 -6.05
CA GLU A 189 -0.58 -7.98 -5.52
C GLU A 189 0.22 -6.83 -4.89
N CYS A 190 1.27 -7.13 -4.13
CA CYS A 190 2.17 -6.11 -3.58
C CYS A 190 2.87 -5.35 -4.72
N VAL A 191 3.38 -6.04 -5.73
CA VAL A 191 4.03 -5.44 -6.90
C VAL A 191 3.07 -4.56 -7.71
N ASP A 192 1.85 -5.01 -7.96
CA ASP A 192 0.83 -4.26 -8.70
C ASP A 192 0.45 -2.97 -7.95
N ASN A 193 0.35 -3.03 -6.62
CA ASN A 193 0.15 -1.84 -5.81
C ASN A 193 1.38 -0.91 -5.86
N LEU A 194 2.60 -1.45 -5.85
CA LEU A 194 3.83 -0.65 -6.03
C LEU A 194 3.87 0.03 -7.41
N SER A 195 3.39 -0.63 -8.47
CA SER A 195 3.26 -0.06 -9.82
C SER A 195 2.15 0.99 -9.93
N PHE A 196 1.16 0.99 -9.03
CA PHE A 196 0.19 2.08 -8.95
C PHE A 196 0.84 3.32 -8.32
N ASP A 197 1.57 3.16 -7.21
CA ASP A 197 2.27 4.25 -6.50
C ASP A 197 3.42 4.85 -7.35
N ALA A 198 4.06 4.02 -8.17
CA ALA A 198 4.98 4.43 -9.25
C ALA A 198 4.41 5.53 -10.13
N SER A 199 3.23 5.22 -10.66
CA SER A 199 2.48 6.06 -11.56
C SER A 199 1.91 7.26 -10.84
N TRP A 200 1.93 7.29 -9.50
CA TRP A 200 1.49 8.40 -8.64
C TRP A 200 2.57 9.46 -8.41
N LEU A 201 3.86 9.05 -8.38
CA LEU A 201 5.01 9.93 -8.13
C LEU A 201 5.68 10.51 -9.38
N ASN A 202 5.58 9.84 -10.53
CA ASN A 202 6.18 10.32 -11.77
C ASN A 202 5.88 11.82 -12.03
N ASP A 203 6.85 12.64 -12.40
CA ASP A 203 6.64 14.09 -12.63
C ASP A 203 6.16 14.93 -11.42
N LEU A 204 5.99 14.37 -10.21
CA LEU A 204 5.49 15.12 -9.04
C LEU A 204 6.55 16.09 -8.49
N ASP A 205 7.84 15.73 -8.59
CA ASP A 205 8.96 16.63 -8.36
C ASP A 205 8.95 17.82 -9.34
N GLY A 206 8.63 17.57 -10.60
CA GLY A 206 8.41 18.61 -11.61
C GLY A 206 7.23 19.51 -11.26
N VAL A 207 6.09 18.93 -10.88
CA VAL A 207 4.89 19.67 -10.43
C VAL A 207 5.24 20.58 -9.25
N TYR A 208 5.87 20.05 -8.20
CA TYR A 208 6.21 20.85 -7.02
C TYR A 208 7.28 21.90 -7.30
N PHE A 209 8.23 21.63 -8.19
CA PHE A 209 9.18 22.64 -8.66
C PHE A 209 8.47 23.81 -9.37
N GLU A 210 7.53 23.52 -10.27
CA GLU A 210 6.79 24.56 -11.01
C GLU A 210 5.81 25.35 -10.12
N ILE A 211 5.22 24.70 -9.11
CA ILE A 211 4.45 25.38 -8.08
C ILE A 211 5.37 26.26 -7.24
N TRP A 212 6.54 25.76 -6.83
CA TRP A 212 7.50 26.52 -6.03
C TRP A 212 7.98 27.80 -6.75
N LEU A 213 8.24 27.74 -8.06
CA LEU A 213 8.57 28.93 -8.86
C LEU A 213 7.48 30.01 -8.79
N ARG A 214 6.20 29.62 -8.78
CA ARG A 214 5.06 30.53 -8.73
C ARG A 214 4.80 31.06 -7.32
N VAL A 215 4.89 30.18 -6.32
CA VAL A 215 4.72 30.56 -4.91
C VAL A 215 5.81 31.54 -4.46
N THR A 216 7.05 31.39 -4.93
CA THR A 216 8.13 32.36 -4.67
C THR A 216 7.89 33.72 -5.32
N MET A 217 7.05 33.78 -6.36
CA MET A 217 6.51 35.01 -6.95
C MET A 217 5.23 35.52 -6.26
N GLN A 218 4.97 35.09 -5.03
CA GLN A 218 3.82 35.49 -4.19
C GLN A 218 2.45 34.98 -4.68
N MET A 219 2.42 33.91 -5.48
CA MET A 219 1.16 33.21 -5.79
C MET A 219 0.76 32.28 -4.65
N SER A 220 -0.55 32.04 -4.48
CA SER A 220 -1.01 30.97 -3.60
C SER A 220 -0.72 29.60 -4.22
N PHE A 221 -0.62 28.55 -3.40
CA PHE A 221 -0.48 27.17 -3.89
C PHE A 221 -1.58 26.80 -4.87
N ARG A 222 -2.84 27.13 -4.54
CA ARG A 222 -4.01 26.82 -5.37
C ARG A 222 -3.97 27.53 -6.72
N ASP A 223 -3.59 28.81 -6.76
CA ASP A 223 -3.49 29.56 -8.02
C ASP A 223 -2.35 29.04 -8.89
N ALA A 224 -1.22 28.69 -8.27
CA ALA A 224 -0.08 28.09 -8.96
C ALA A 224 -0.46 26.72 -9.56
N LEU A 225 -1.17 25.88 -8.79
CA LEU A 225 -1.70 24.59 -9.23
C LEU A 225 -2.68 24.74 -10.41
N GLU A 226 -3.58 25.73 -10.33
CA GLU A 226 -4.55 26.02 -11.39
C GLU A 226 -3.87 26.48 -12.68
N GLU A 227 -2.80 27.27 -12.58
CA GLU A 227 -2.05 27.72 -13.74
C GLU A 227 -1.31 26.57 -14.44
N ILE A 228 -0.55 25.75 -13.70
CA ILE A 228 0.17 24.61 -14.30
C ILE A 228 -0.79 23.56 -14.88
N TYR A 229 -1.98 23.42 -14.29
CA TYR A 229 -3.05 22.58 -14.81
C TYR A 229 -3.54 23.09 -16.17
N LYS A 230 -3.87 24.39 -16.27
CA LYS A 230 -4.33 25.04 -17.52
C LYS A 230 -3.27 25.05 -18.62
N LEU A 231 -1.99 25.13 -18.25
CA LEU A 231 -0.87 25.09 -19.18
C LEU A 231 -0.52 23.67 -19.67
N GLU A 232 -1.21 22.65 -19.15
CA GLU A 232 -0.97 21.25 -19.48
C GLU A 232 0.49 20.79 -19.32
N MET A 233 1.22 21.40 -18.37
CA MET A 233 2.67 21.17 -18.20
C MET A 233 3.02 19.73 -17.83
N PHE A 234 2.08 19.03 -17.15
CA PHE A 234 2.26 17.66 -16.68
C PHE A 234 1.06 16.80 -17.10
N PRO A 235 1.01 16.28 -18.34
CA PRO A 235 -0.11 15.49 -18.85
C PRO A 235 -0.45 14.27 -17.98
N SER A 236 0.57 13.59 -17.46
CA SER A 236 0.47 12.45 -16.53
C SER A 236 -0.21 12.80 -15.20
N ARG A 237 -0.24 14.09 -14.82
CA ARG A 237 -0.75 14.60 -13.54
C ARG A 237 -2.06 15.36 -13.65
N GLN A 238 -2.58 15.54 -14.86
CA GLN A 238 -3.79 16.31 -15.13
C GLN A 238 -4.99 15.88 -14.28
N GLN A 239 -5.25 14.57 -14.17
CA GLN A 239 -6.39 14.07 -13.37
C GLN A 239 -6.24 14.36 -11.88
N ARG A 240 -5.01 14.28 -11.34
CA ARG A 240 -4.73 14.57 -9.93
C ARG A 240 -4.87 16.05 -9.63
N MET A 241 -4.28 16.90 -10.46
CA MET A 241 -4.41 18.36 -10.32
C MET A 241 -5.87 18.79 -10.44
N LYS A 242 -6.62 18.22 -11.39
CA LYS A 242 -8.06 18.45 -11.52
C LYS A 242 -8.83 18.06 -10.27
N TYR A 243 -8.60 16.87 -9.72
CA TYR A 243 -9.25 16.43 -8.49
C TYR A 243 -8.97 17.38 -7.32
N ALA A 244 -7.71 17.77 -7.12
CA ALA A 244 -7.33 18.71 -6.07
C ALA A 244 -7.99 20.10 -6.25
N LEU A 245 -8.15 20.57 -7.49
CA LEU A 245 -8.80 21.85 -7.81
C LEU A 245 -10.33 21.80 -7.63
N ASP A 246 -10.97 20.67 -7.99
CA ASP A 246 -12.42 20.47 -7.95
C ASP A 246 -12.95 20.21 -6.52
N TYR A 247 -12.14 19.62 -5.63
CA TYR A 247 -12.57 19.18 -4.30
C TYR A 247 -11.80 19.85 -3.17
N ASP A 248 -10.60 19.35 -2.87
CA ASP A 248 -9.73 19.84 -1.80
C ASP A 248 -8.26 19.63 -2.19
N CYS A 249 -7.47 20.69 -2.10
CA CYS A 249 -6.04 20.67 -2.41
C CYS A 249 -5.15 20.55 -1.18
N SER A 250 -5.73 20.47 0.03
CA SER A 250 -4.99 20.47 1.31
C SER A 250 -3.93 19.38 1.40
N ASP A 251 -4.24 18.16 0.97
CA ASP A 251 -3.28 17.04 0.98
C ASP A 251 -2.07 17.32 0.09
N MET A 252 -2.33 17.80 -1.14
CA MET A 252 -1.28 18.12 -2.10
C MET A 252 -0.46 19.36 -1.67
N GLU A 253 -1.10 20.32 -1.01
CA GLU A 253 -0.43 21.49 -0.44
C GLU A 253 0.48 21.09 0.73
N MET A 254 0.03 20.18 1.60
CA MET A 254 0.84 19.65 2.69
C MET A 254 2.06 18.86 2.18
N GLU A 255 1.88 18.04 1.14
CA GLU A 255 2.98 17.35 0.46
C GLU A 255 4.00 18.35 -0.12
N PHE A 256 3.51 19.37 -0.84
CA PHE A 256 4.33 20.44 -1.38
C PHE A 256 5.14 21.15 -0.30
N LEU A 257 4.48 21.62 0.77
CA LEU A 257 5.13 22.32 1.88
C LEU A 257 6.23 21.47 2.51
N THR A 258 5.97 20.17 2.69
CA THR A 258 6.95 19.21 3.20
C THR A 258 8.14 19.07 2.26
N CYS A 259 7.90 18.95 0.95
CA CYS A 259 8.94 18.80 -0.06
C CYS A 259 9.80 20.07 -0.21
N THR A 260 9.22 21.25 0.04
CA THR A 260 9.92 22.53 -0.10
C THR A 260 10.48 23.08 1.21
N ALA A 261 10.28 22.41 2.34
CA ALA A 261 10.65 22.93 3.66
C ALA A 261 12.14 23.29 3.81
N SER A 262 13.02 22.60 3.07
CA SER A 262 14.47 22.84 3.06
C SER A 262 14.94 23.83 1.99
N VAL A 263 14.04 24.30 1.13
CA VAL A 263 14.33 25.18 -0.01
C VAL A 263 14.17 26.63 0.43
N THR A 264 15.28 27.33 0.67
CA THR A 264 15.26 28.74 1.06
C THR A 264 15.13 29.66 -0.16
N SER A 265 14.76 30.92 0.04
CA SER A 265 14.66 31.92 -1.04
C SER A 265 16.00 32.28 -1.70
N GLU A 266 17.11 31.79 -1.16
CA GLU A 266 18.48 32.13 -1.60
C GLU A 266 19.12 31.03 -2.47
N VAL A 267 18.47 29.87 -2.63
CA VAL A 267 18.97 28.81 -3.49
C VAL A 267 18.67 29.08 -4.96
N THR A 268 19.56 28.65 -5.85
CA THR A 268 19.32 28.72 -7.30
C THR A 268 18.20 27.77 -7.72
N GLU A 269 17.56 28.03 -8.85
CA GLU A 269 16.51 27.15 -9.40
C GLU A 269 17.00 25.71 -9.59
N ASP A 270 18.22 25.52 -10.11
CA ASP A 270 18.82 24.20 -10.27
C ASP A 270 18.96 23.48 -8.92
N LYS A 271 19.37 24.21 -7.87
CA LYS A 271 19.53 23.62 -6.55
C LYS A 271 18.19 23.35 -5.86
N ALA A 272 17.21 24.23 -6.06
CA ALA A 272 15.85 24.01 -5.60
C ALA A 272 15.24 22.76 -6.25
N ARG A 273 15.42 22.59 -7.57
CA ARG A 273 14.98 21.39 -8.29
C ARG A 273 15.59 20.12 -7.72
N GLU A 274 16.90 20.09 -7.46
CA GLU A 274 17.56 18.95 -6.82
C GLU A 274 16.98 18.65 -5.42
N LEU A 275 16.83 19.68 -4.59
CA LEU A 275 16.34 19.53 -3.21
C LEU A 275 14.88 19.07 -3.18
N ILE A 276 14.03 19.61 -4.05
CA ILE A 276 12.63 19.18 -4.18
C ILE A 276 12.57 17.74 -4.68
N ALA A 277 13.35 17.38 -5.70
CA ALA A 277 13.40 15.99 -6.17
C ALA A 277 13.90 15.04 -5.08
N GLU A 278 14.89 15.43 -4.29
CA GLU A 278 15.37 14.65 -3.16
C GLU A 278 14.33 14.57 -2.02
N ALA A 279 13.61 15.65 -1.75
CA ALA A 279 12.58 15.71 -0.73
C ALA A 279 11.33 14.92 -1.12
N VAL A 280 10.87 15.01 -2.38
CA VAL A 280 9.84 14.13 -2.94
C VAL A 280 10.28 12.67 -2.80
N LYS A 281 11.56 12.37 -3.04
CA LYS A 281 12.14 11.03 -2.79
C LYS A 281 12.28 10.64 -1.30
N LYS A 282 12.17 11.58 -0.35
CA LYS A 282 12.37 11.38 1.10
C LYS A 282 11.07 11.46 1.92
N VAL A 283 10.06 12.22 1.48
CA VAL A 283 8.67 12.12 1.98
C VAL A 283 8.17 10.67 1.91
N ILE A 284 8.74 9.96 0.95
CA ILE A 284 8.85 8.51 0.89
C ILE A 284 9.76 8.00 2.02
N ASP A 285 9.26 7.90 3.25
CA ASP A 285 9.92 7.05 4.24
C ASP A 285 9.70 5.59 3.85
N ARG A 286 10.80 4.93 3.46
CA ARG A 286 10.79 3.64 2.75
C ARG A 286 10.36 2.47 3.64
N PRO A 287 9.41 1.62 3.23
CA PRO A 287 9.46 0.21 3.53
C PRO A 287 10.32 -0.46 2.46
N LYS A 288 11.38 -1.11 2.90
CA LYS A 288 12.41 -1.60 1.99
C LYS A 288 12.02 -2.86 1.21
N LEU A 289 10.97 -3.62 1.57
CA LEU A 289 10.70 -4.94 0.96
C LEU A 289 9.25 -5.43 1.10
N TYR A 290 8.87 -6.37 0.23
CA TYR A 290 7.69 -7.25 0.39
C TYR A 290 7.62 -7.89 1.79
N GLU A 291 8.77 -8.17 2.39
CA GLU A 291 8.85 -8.65 3.77
C GLU A 291 8.17 -7.68 4.77
N HIS A 292 8.35 -6.37 4.61
CA HIS A 292 7.72 -5.37 5.49
C HIS A 292 6.21 -5.36 5.29
N TYR A 293 5.74 -5.41 4.04
CA TYR A 293 4.32 -5.54 3.70
C TYR A 293 3.71 -6.78 4.36
N ILE A 294 4.37 -7.94 4.21
CA ILE A 294 3.88 -9.20 4.78
C ILE A 294 3.90 -9.16 6.31
N ARG A 295 4.96 -8.67 6.93
CA ARG A 295 5.01 -8.49 8.40
C ARG A 295 3.88 -7.58 8.89
N LYS A 296 3.60 -6.47 8.18
CA LYS A 296 2.51 -5.54 8.51
C LYS A 296 1.13 -6.17 8.30
N LYS A 297 0.93 -6.91 7.20
CA LYS A 297 -0.31 -7.64 6.91
C LYS A 297 -0.58 -8.73 7.94
N ILE A 298 0.45 -9.49 8.33
CA ILE A 298 0.39 -10.47 9.43
C ILE A 298 0.05 -9.77 10.75
N ALA A 299 0.71 -8.66 11.08
CA ALA A 299 0.46 -7.93 12.32
C ALA A 299 -0.99 -7.45 12.41
N ILE A 300 -1.56 -6.90 11.32
CA ILE A 300 -2.98 -6.53 11.27
C ILE A 300 -3.87 -7.75 11.38
N ALA A 301 -3.59 -8.81 10.62
CA ALA A 301 -4.35 -10.05 10.67
C ALA A 301 -4.37 -10.64 12.10
N GLN A 302 -3.28 -10.54 12.85
CA GLN A 302 -3.21 -10.91 14.26
C GLN A 302 -4.03 -9.96 15.14
N ALA A 303 -3.87 -8.65 14.97
CA ALA A 303 -4.58 -7.63 15.75
C ALA A 303 -6.11 -7.75 15.62
N ILE A 304 -6.60 -8.05 14.42
CA ILE A 304 -8.03 -8.26 14.16
C ILE A 304 -8.48 -9.71 14.48
N GLY A 305 -7.59 -10.57 14.98
CA GLY A 305 -7.89 -11.96 15.32
C GLY A 305 -8.29 -12.83 14.14
N LEU A 306 -7.82 -12.50 12.94
CA LEU A 306 -7.96 -13.28 11.71
C LEU A 306 -7.10 -14.55 11.73
N ILE A 307 -5.90 -14.41 12.28
CA ILE A 307 -4.92 -15.50 12.46
C ILE A 307 -4.47 -15.52 13.92
N PRO A 308 -4.12 -16.70 14.47
CA PRO A 308 -3.64 -16.78 15.85
C PRO A 308 -2.40 -15.92 16.07
N THR A 309 -2.34 -15.24 17.21
CA THR A 309 -1.08 -14.67 17.70
C THR A 309 -0.17 -15.85 18.02
N ALA A 310 1.01 -15.92 17.39
CA ALA A 310 1.99 -16.93 17.77
C ALA A 310 2.31 -16.74 19.25
N LEU A 311 2.05 -17.75 20.07
CA LEU A 311 2.54 -17.80 21.45
C LEU A 311 4.08 -17.77 21.35
N SER A 312 4.68 -16.66 21.79
CA SER A 312 6.12 -16.53 22.00
C SER A 312 6.63 -17.59 22.97
#